data_AF-A0A2H6INW5-F1
#
_entry.id   AF-A0A2H6INW5-F1
#
_cell.length_a   1.000
_cell.length_b   1.000
_cell.length_c   1.000
_cell.angle_alpha   90.00
_cell.angle_beta   90.00
_cell.angle_gamma   90.00
#
_symmetry.space_group_name_H-M   'P 1'
#
loop_
_entity.id
_entity.type
_entity.pdbx_description
1 polymer ?
#
loop_
_entity_poly.entity_id
_entity_poly.type
_entity_poly.pdbx_seq_one_letter_code
_entity_poly.pdbx_strand_id
1 'polypeptide(L)' 'MTGPVNSVIGVNKEQIVTKFLTSIPTRFETAKGETIFSGVLLDINAKTGMAKKIQRIQVAFDK' A
#
# COMPACT_ATOMS: atom_id res chain seq x y z
N MET A 1 2.65 0.31 -1.16
CA MET A 1 1.38 -0.38 -1.44
C MET A 1 0.55 0.52 -2.33
N THR A 2 -0.11 -0.04 -3.33
CA THR A 2 -1.11 0.66 -4.14
C THR A 2 -2.46 0.03 -3.84
N GLY A 3 -3.36 0.78 -3.20
CA GLY A 3 -4.58 0.21 -2.65
C GLY A 3 -5.26 1.10 -1.60
N PRO A 4 -6.22 0.56 -0.84
CA PRO A 4 -7.04 1.33 0.10
C PRO A 4 -6.21 1.99 1.21
N VAL A 5 -6.37 3.30 1.38
CA VAL A 5 -5.64 4.08 2.41
C VAL A 5 -6.11 3.70 3.81
N ASN A 6 -7.43 3.66 3.98
CA ASN A 6 -8.07 3.45 5.27
C ASN A 6 -8.21 1.96 5.59
N SER A 7 -7.08 1.26 5.67
CA SER A 7 -7.00 -0.20 5.82
C SER A 7 -5.82 -0.64 6.68
N VAL A 8 -5.78 -1.91 7.08
CA VAL A 8 -4.58 -2.52 7.67
C VAL A 8 -3.97 -3.47 6.66
N ILE A 9 -2.86 -3.05 6.04
CA ILE A 9 -2.16 -3.79 4.97
C ILE A 9 -3.13 -4.18 3.82
N GLY A 10 -4.08 -3.28 3.48
CA GLY A 10 -5.08 -3.52 2.42
C GLY A 10 -6.32 -4.30 2.85
N VAL A 11 -6.36 -4.81 4.08
CA VAL A 11 -7.50 -5.53 4.65
C VAL A 11 -8.41 -4.58 5.42
N ASN A 12 -9.71 -4.86 5.43
CA ASN A 12 -10.68 -4.18 6.28
C ASN A 12 -10.15 -4.08 7.73
N LYS A 13 -10.03 -2.86 8.23
CA LYS A 13 -9.35 -2.58 9.50
C LYS A 13 -10.11 -3.15 10.69
N GLU A 14 -11.44 -3.17 10.64
CA GLU A 14 -12.29 -3.70 11.71
C GLU A 14 -12.04 -5.20 11.91
N GLN A 15 -11.96 -5.99 10.82
CA GLN A 15 -11.64 -7.41 10.88
C GLN A 15 -10.28 -7.68 11.53
N ILE A 16 -9.27 -6.86 11.21
CA ILE A 16 -7.94 -7.02 11.77
C ILE A 16 -7.92 -6.66 13.26
N VAL A 17 -8.55 -5.56 13.64
CA VAL A 17 -8.65 -5.15 15.07
C VAL A 17 -9.36 -6.22 15.89
N THR A 18 -10.52 -6.72 15.42
CA THR A 18 -11.25 -7.80 16.11
C THR A 18 -10.42 -9.07 16.24
N LYS A 19 -9.71 -9.48 15.18
CA LYS A 19 -8.82 -10.65 15.22
C LYS A 19 -7.73 -10.48 16.28
N PHE A 20 -7.09 -9.31 16.37
CA PHE A 20 -6.03 -9.08 17.36
C PHE A 20 -6.56 -9.06 18.80
N LEU A 21 -7.73 -8.48 19.03
CA LEU A 21 -8.33 -8.42 20.37
C LEU A 21 -8.82 -9.78 20.85
N THR A 22 -9.39 -10.59 19.95
CA THR A 22 -10.06 -11.85 20.31
C THR A 22 -9.21 -13.08 20.08
N SER A 23 -8.14 -12.98 19.28
CA SER A 23 -7.35 -14.11 18.78
C SER A 23 -8.16 -15.13 17.96
N ILE A 24 -9.40 -14.81 17.56
CA ILE A 24 -10.25 -15.68 16.77
C ILE A 24 -9.86 -15.59 15.29
N PRO A 25 -9.66 -16.73 14.59
CA PRO A 25 -9.45 -16.75 13.15
C PRO A 25 -10.58 -16.03 12.41
N THR A 26 -10.21 -15.07 11.56
CA THR A 26 -11.16 -14.23 10.82
C THR A 26 -10.75 -14.23 9.35
N ARG A 27 -11.73 -14.32 8.44
CA ARG A 27 -11.50 -14.19 7.01
C ARG A 27 -11.08 -12.76 6.68
N PHE A 28 -10.04 -12.61 5.86
CA PHE A 28 -9.59 -11.29 5.43
C PHE A 28 -10.33 -10.84 4.17
N GLU A 29 -10.92 -9.66 4.24
CA GLU A 29 -11.57 -8.99 3.13
C GLU A 29 -10.84 -7.70 2.78
N THR A 30 -10.64 -7.46 1.49
CA THR A 30 -9.98 -6.24 1.02
C THR A 30 -10.80 -5.01 1.40
N ALA A 31 -10.14 -4.01 1.96
CA ALA A 31 -10.77 -2.73 2.27
C ALA A 31 -11.26 -2.03 0.99
N LYS A 32 -12.25 -1.15 1.12
CA LYS A 32 -12.82 -0.36 0.02
C LYS A 32 -12.71 1.13 0.35
N GLY A 33 -12.90 1.98 -0.65
CA GLY A 33 -12.91 3.45 -0.49
C GLY A 33 -11.71 4.11 -1.14
N GLU A 34 -11.26 5.23 -0.57
CA GLU A 34 -10.09 6.01 -0.99
C GLU A 34 -8.85 5.13 -1.16
N THR A 35 -8.10 5.40 -2.21
CA THR A 35 -6.90 4.62 -2.54
C THR A 35 -5.69 5.51 -2.69
N ILE A 36 -4.52 4.93 -2.46
CA ILE A 36 -3.24 5.58 -2.69
C ILE A 36 -2.46 4.75 -3.69
N PHE A 37 -1.77 5.43 -4.59
CA PHE A 37 -0.71 4.84 -5.40
C PHE A 37 0.62 5.25 -4.80
N SER A 38 1.48 4.27 -4.54
CA SER A 38 2.86 4.52 -4.09
C SER A 38 3.83 3.78 -5.02
N GLY A 39 4.81 4.51 -5.54
CA GLY A 39 5.85 3.98 -6.41
C GLY A 39 7.14 4.79 -6.30
N VAL A 40 8.15 4.39 -7.08
CA VAL A 40 9.41 5.12 -7.20
C VAL A 40 9.77 5.27 -8.67
N LEU A 41 10.24 6.46 -9.05
CA LEU A 41 10.85 6.72 -10.34
C LEU A 41 12.38 6.68 -10.16
N LEU A 42 13.04 5.83 -10.94
CA LEU A 42 14.48 5.67 -10.94
C LEU A 42 15.04 6.13 -12.29
N ASP A 43 16.09 6.95 -12.23
CA ASP A 43 16.93 7.24 -13.40
C ASP A 43 18.15 6.29 -13.35
N ILE A 44 18.32 5.47 -14.39
CA ILE A 44 19.35 4.44 -14.45
C ILE A 44 20.34 4.74 -15.59
N ASN A 45 21.63 4.69 -15.29
CA ASN A 45 22.66 4.71 -16.30
C ASN A 45 22.70 3.38 -17.08
N ALA A 46 22.25 3.38 -18.33
CA ALA A 46 22.22 2.18 -19.17
C ALA A 46 23.60 1.53 -19.39
N LYS A 47 24.70 2.28 -19.32
CA LYS A 47 26.06 1.74 -19.55
C LYS A 47 26.65 1.04 -18.32
N THR A 48 26.34 1.54 -17.12
CA THR A 48 26.92 1.02 -15.86
C THR A 48 25.93 0.22 -15.02
N GLY A 49 24.64 0.28 -15.34
CA GLY A 49 23.56 -0.30 -14.54
C GLY A 49 23.28 0.44 -13.22
N MET A 50 24.00 1.53 -12.93
CA MET A 50 23.85 2.26 -11.67
C MET A 50 22.71 3.27 -11.71
N ALA A 51 21.97 3.39 -10.61
CA ALA A 51 20.98 4.44 -10.42
C ALA A 51 21.66 5.81 -10.19
N LYS A 52 21.18 6.83 -10.91
CA LYS A 52 21.62 8.23 -10.78
C LYS A 52 20.71 9.05 -9.87
N LYS A 53 19.42 8.73 -9.86
CA LYS A 53 18.40 9.46 -9.09
C LYS A 53 17.26 8.54 -8.70
N ILE A 54 16.67 8.82 -7.54
CA ILE A 54 15.42 8.22 -7.06
C ILE A 54 14.44 9.32 -6.67
N GLN A 55 13.19 9.18 -7.09
CA GLN A 55 12.09 10.05 -6.68
C GLN A 55 10.91 9.20 -6.22
N ARG A 56 10.39 9.48 -5.02
CA ARG A 56 9.16 8.85 -4.53
C ARG A 56 7.96 9.45 -5.25
N ILE A 57 7.02 8.60 -5.65
CA ILE A 57 5.72 8.99 -6.19
C ILE A 57 4.67 8.49 -5.20
N GLN A 58 3.84 9.41 -4.70
CA GLN A 58 2.70 9.07 -3.89
C GLN A 58 1.51 9.95 -4.29
N VAL A 59 0.42 9.32 -4.70
CA VAL A 59 -0.77 10.00 -5.21
C VAL A 59 -1.99 9.42 -4.52
N ALA A 60 -2.80 10.28 -3.90
CA ALA A 60 -4.10 9.91 -3.35
C ALA A 60 -5.17 10.03 -4.45
N PHE A 61 -6.10 9.08 -4.48
CA PHE A 61 -7.26 9.07 -5.35
C PHE A 61 -8.51 9.02 -4.49
N ASP A 62 -9.29 10.10 -4.58
CA ASP A 62 -10.62 10.19 -4.00
C ASP A 62 -11.62 9.69 -5.06
N LYS A 63 -12.64 8.99 -4.59
CA LYS A 63 -13.64 8.34 -5.45
C LYS A 63 -14.72 9.32 -5.90
#